data_AF-A0A857DF30-F1
#
_entry.id   AF-A0A857DF30-F1
#
_cell.length_a   1.000
_cell.length_b   1.000
_cell.length_c   1.000
_cell.angle_alpha   90.00
_cell.angle_beta   90.00
_cell.angle_gamma   90.00
#
_symmetry.space_group_name_H-M   'P 1'
#
loop_
_entity.id
_entity.type
_entity.pdbx_description
1 polymer ?
#
loop_
_entity_poly.entity_id
_entity_poly.type
_entity_poly.pdbx_seq_one_letter_code
_entity_poly.pdbx_strand_id
1 'polypeptide(L)'
;MKRINLRDYYPFYQSDFFVEVADEIASSLKCFKLSENAYKLRAYRHKAYYSLDRGDGIDQKIVFISLSPQEIYERRVTNHELYTAINTLPEKQAKRVYAHFFLGISKTAIAKADGINESAVRESIERGLKNIEKFLKNFL
;
A
#
# COMPACT_ATOMS: atom_id res chain seq x y z
N MET A 1 -21.73 3.07 45.66
CA MET A 1 -20.42 3.76 45.55
C MET A 1 -19.35 2.69 45.41
N LYS A 2 -18.44 2.84 44.45
CA LYS A 2 -17.31 1.94 44.21
C LYS A 2 -16.01 2.70 44.30
N ARG A 3 -15.03 2.08 44.96
CA ARG A 3 -13.66 2.57 45.00
C ARG A 3 -12.92 2.09 43.76
N ILE A 4 -12.38 3.01 42.96
CA ILE A 4 -11.58 2.71 41.76
C ILE A 4 -10.18 3.32 41.90
N ASN A 5 -9.19 2.76 41.21
CA ASN A 5 -7.86 3.35 41.07
C ASN A 5 -7.76 4.11 39.75
N LEU A 6 -7.45 5.41 39.78
CA LEU A 6 -7.33 6.22 38.56
C LEU A 6 -6.14 5.84 37.69
N ARG A 7 -5.09 5.24 38.28
CA ARG A 7 -3.93 4.71 37.55
C ARG A 7 -4.30 3.69 36.49
N ASP A 8 -5.38 2.95 36.70
CA ASP A 8 -5.84 1.90 35.77
C ASP A 8 -6.45 2.46 34.47
N TYR A 9 -6.78 3.75 34.45
CA TYR A 9 -7.50 4.42 33.36
C TYR A 9 -6.70 5.57 32.75
N TYR A 10 -5.89 6.27 33.54
CA TYR A 10 -5.18 7.47 33.11
C TYR A 10 -3.66 7.32 33.26
N PRO A 11 -2.89 7.41 32.16
CA PRO A 11 -1.43 7.25 32.18
C PRO A 11 -0.67 8.29 33.02
N PHE A 12 -1.31 9.41 33.34
CA PHE A 12 -0.70 10.51 34.11
C PHE A 12 -0.41 10.13 35.57
N TYR A 13 -1.19 9.21 36.16
CA TYR A 13 -0.98 8.79 37.55
C TYR A 13 0.12 7.71 37.62
N GLN A 14 1.26 8.06 38.22
CA GLN A 14 2.39 7.15 38.38
C GLN A 14 2.29 6.27 39.64
N SER A 15 1.55 6.73 40.64
CA SER A 15 1.24 6.01 41.89
C SER A 15 -0.24 5.68 41.98
N ASP A 16 -0.59 4.75 42.87
CA ASP A 16 -1.98 4.34 43.07
C ASP A 16 -2.77 5.49 43.72
N PHE A 17 -3.88 5.86 43.07
CA PHE A 17 -4.74 6.95 43.52
C PHE A 17 -6.20 6.49 43.52
N PHE A 18 -6.73 6.23 44.71
CA PHE A 18 -8.06 5.67 44.88
C PHE A 18 -9.11 6.75 45.10
N VAL A 19 -10.22 6.65 44.36
CA VAL A 19 -11.37 7.57 44.48
C VAL A 19 -12.66 6.76 44.59
N GLU A 20 -13.59 7.24 45.40
CA GLU A 20 -14.95 6.70 45.46
C GLU A 20 -15.84 7.39 44.45
N VAL A 21 -16.53 6.58 43.65
CA VAL A 21 -17.33 7.06 42.53
C VAL A 21 -18.67 6.33 42.51
N ALA A 22 -19.70 6.93 41.92
CA ALA A 22 -20.98 6.24 41.73
C ALA A 22 -20.82 4.96 40.89
N ASP A 23 -21.67 3.97 41.14
CA ASP A 23 -21.60 2.67 40.46
C ASP A 23 -21.79 2.77 38.95
N GLU A 24 -22.61 3.71 38.49
CA GLU A 24 -22.83 4.02 37.08
C GLU A 24 -21.54 4.49 36.38
N ILE A 25 -20.79 5.37 37.04
CA ILE A 25 -19.53 5.92 36.51
C ILE A 25 -18.48 4.81 36.46
N ALA A 26 -18.35 4.03 37.54
CA ALA A 26 -17.42 2.88 37.57
C ALA A 26 -17.73 1.86 36.46
N SER A 27 -19.02 1.63 36.17
CA SER A 27 -19.45 0.71 35.11
C SER A 27 -19.15 1.28 33.71
N SER A 28 -19.40 2.57 33.50
CA SER A 28 -19.07 3.27 32.26
C SER A 28 -17.58 3.24 31.94
N LEU A 29 -16.73 3.53 32.93
CA LEU A 29 -15.26 3.46 32.79
C LEU A 29 -14.79 2.06 32.39
N LYS A 30 -15.37 1.01 33.00
CA LYS A 30 -15.07 -0.38 32.64
C LYS A 30 -15.46 -0.68 31.19
N CYS A 31 -16.64 -0.25 30.75
CA CYS A 31 -17.10 -0.43 29.37
C CYS A 31 -16.17 0.28 28.38
N PHE A 32 -15.76 1.52 28.66
CA PHE A 32 -14.82 2.24 27.80
C PHE A 32 -13.48 1.51 27.69
N LYS A 33 -12.91 1.05 28.81
CA LYS A 33 -11.64 0.29 28.81
C LYS A 33 -11.72 -0.98 27.96
N LEU A 34 -12.82 -1.73 28.05
CA LEU A 34 -13.04 -2.91 27.21
C LEU A 34 -13.15 -2.55 25.72
N SER A 35 -13.87 -1.46 25.40
CA SER A 35 -14.03 -0.99 24.02
C SER A 35 -12.71 -0.55 23.40
N GLU A 36 -11.85 0.14 24.17
CA GLU A 36 -10.55 0.60 23.72
C GLU A 36 -9.60 -0.57 23.49
N ASN A 37 -9.60 -1.57 24.38
CA ASN A 37 -8.84 -2.81 24.20
C ASN A 37 -9.28 -3.58 22.95
N ALA A 38 -10.60 -3.69 22.71
CA ALA A 38 -11.13 -4.31 21.50
C ALA A 38 -10.72 -3.54 20.23
N TYR A 39 -10.68 -2.21 20.28
CA TYR A 39 -10.17 -1.37 19.19
C TYR A 39 -8.68 -1.63 18.93
N LYS A 40 -7.83 -1.61 19.97
CA LYS A 40 -6.38 -1.89 19.86
C LYS A 40 -6.11 -3.28 19.27
N LEU A 41 -6.86 -4.29 19.70
CA LEU A 41 -6.75 -5.65 19.16
C LEU A 41 -7.15 -5.73 17.68
N ARG A 42 -8.21 -5.01 17.26
CA ARG A 42 -8.61 -4.92 15.85
C ARG A 42 -7.53 -4.23 15.01
N ALA A 43 -6.98 -3.12 15.50
CA ALA A 43 -5.89 -2.41 14.82
C ALA A 43 -4.66 -3.31 14.64
N TYR A 44 -4.26 -4.07 15.67
CA TYR A 44 -3.17 -5.04 15.59
C TYR A 44 -3.46 -6.16 14.58
N ARG A 45 -4.64 -6.80 14.68
CA ARG A 45 -5.04 -7.91 13.80
C ARG A 45 -5.02 -7.52 12.32
N HIS A 46 -5.51 -6.32 12.00
CA HIS A 46 -5.57 -5.82 10.62
C HIS A 46 -4.32 -5.04 10.22
N LYS A 47 -3.32 -4.93 11.11
CA LYS A 47 -2.12 -4.09 10.92
C LYS A 47 -2.49 -2.68 10.44
N ALA A 48 -3.57 -2.12 10.98
CA ALA A 48 -4.11 -0.82 10.57
C ALA A 48 -3.42 0.33 11.32
N TYR A 49 -2.09 0.30 11.33
CA TYR A 49 -1.25 1.37 11.88
C TYR A 49 -1.05 2.40 10.78
N TYR A 50 -1.81 3.48 10.83
CA TYR A 50 -1.63 4.59 9.89
C TYR A 50 -0.66 5.58 10.54
N SER A 51 0.62 5.42 10.22
CA SER A 51 1.67 6.36 10.57
C SER A 51 2.37 6.79 9.29
N LEU A 52 2.83 8.03 9.27
CA LEU A 52 3.59 8.53 8.13
C LEU A 52 4.89 7.71 7.95
N ASP A 53 5.56 7.43 9.07
CA ASP A 53 6.82 6.65 9.08
C ASP A 53 6.69 5.15 8.76
N ARG A 54 5.52 4.68 8.30
CA ARG A 54 5.31 3.25 8.00
C ARG A 54 6.04 2.80 6.74
N GLY A 55 6.35 3.72 5.84
CA GLY A 55 6.98 3.40 4.55
C GLY A 55 6.08 2.59 3.61
N ASP A 56 4.77 2.56 3.85
CA ASP A 56 3.77 1.92 2.97
C ASP A 56 3.29 2.86 1.85
N GLY A 57 3.90 4.05 1.74
CA GLY A 57 3.67 5.01 0.66
C GLY A 57 2.38 5.83 0.80
N ILE A 58 1.68 5.74 1.94
CA ILE A 58 0.50 6.59 2.22
C ILE A 58 0.89 8.08 2.20
N ASP A 59 2.07 8.40 2.72
CA ASP A 59 2.65 9.74 2.80
C ASP A 59 2.81 10.39 1.44
N GLN A 60 3.24 9.61 0.46
CA GLN A 60 3.46 10.07 -0.91
C GLN A 60 2.16 10.53 -1.57
N LYS A 61 1.01 10.05 -1.09
CA LYS A 61 -0.31 10.47 -1.58
C LYS A 61 -0.86 11.70 -0.88
N ILE A 62 -0.36 12.02 0.31
CA ILE A 62 -0.89 13.10 1.17
C ILE A 62 -0.01 14.36 1.04
N VAL A 63 1.30 14.21 0.90
CA VAL A 63 2.23 15.33 0.78
C VAL A 63 2.20 15.88 -0.65
N PHE A 64 1.97 17.18 -0.80
CA PHE A 64 2.15 17.87 -2.07
C PHE A 64 3.64 17.87 -2.45
N ILE A 65 4.03 17.01 -3.39
CA ILE A 65 5.38 16.96 -3.93
C ILE A 65 5.47 17.93 -5.11
N SER A 66 6.07 19.11 -4.91
CA SER A 66 6.45 19.99 -6.02
C SER A 66 7.73 19.46 -6.67
N LEU A 67 7.61 18.77 -7.79
CA LEU A 67 8.76 18.31 -8.55
C LEU A 67 9.54 19.50 -9.11
N SER A 68 10.85 19.48 -8.94
CA SER A 68 11.75 20.42 -9.61
C SER A 68 11.71 20.23 -11.13
N PRO A 69 12.04 21.27 -11.93
CA PRO A 69 12.13 21.14 -13.38
C PRO A 69 13.08 20.02 -13.83
N GLN A 70 14.17 19.79 -13.09
CA GLN A 70 15.11 18.72 -13.34
C GLN A 70 14.46 17.34 -13.18
N GLU A 71 13.77 17.09 -12.07
CA GLU A 71 13.08 15.80 -11.84
C GLU A 71 11.99 15.54 -12.89
N ILE A 72 11.29 16.59 -13.34
CA ILE A 72 10.31 16.47 -14.44
C ILE A 72 11.01 16.04 -15.72
N TYR A 73 12.17 16.63 -16.03
CA TYR A 73 12.95 16.27 -17.21
C TYR A 73 13.47 14.83 -17.12
N GLU A 74 14.06 14.42 -16.00
CA GLU A 74 14.52 13.05 -15.75
C GLU A 74 13.39 12.03 -15.93
N ARG A 75 12.19 12.32 -15.41
CA ARG A 75 11.00 11.49 -15.63
C ARG A 75 10.59 11.40 -17.10
N ARG A 76 10.73 12.48 -17.87
CA ARG A 76 10.43 12.45 -19.31
C ARG A 76 11.42 11.58 -20.06
N VAL A 77 12.71 11.70 -19.75
CA VAL A 77 13.78 10.88 -20.36
C VAL A 77 13.58 9.40 -20.03
N THR A 78 13.40 9.06 -18.75
CA THR A 78 13.18 7.67 -18.33
C THR A 78 11.91 7.06 -18.95
N ASN A 79 10.81 7.81 -19.03
CA ASN A 79 9.61 7.36 -19.74
C ASN A 79 9.87 7.13 -21.23
N HIS A 80 10.63 8.02 -21.87
CA HIS A 80 10.97 7.88 -23.29
C HIS A 80 11.76 6.59 -23.54
N GLU A 81 12.81 6.33 -22.75
CA GLU A 81 13.61 5.11 -22.81
C GLU A 81 12.77 3.84 -22.59
N LEU A 82 11.80 3.91 -21.68
CA LEU A 82 10.90 2.79 -21.43
C LEU A 82 9.97 2.53 -22.62
N TYR A 83 9.41 3.57 -23.23
CA TYR A 83 8.58 3.42 -24.42
C TYR A 83 9.37 2.95 -25.65
N THR A 84 10.62 3.42 -25.82
CA THR A 84 11.48 2.92 -26.89
C THR A 84 11.77 1.44 -26.69
N ALA A 85 12.07 1.00 -25.47
CA ALA A 85 12.25 -0.41 -25.13
C ALA A 85 11.00 -1.25 -25.46
N ILE A 86 9.80 -0.79 -25.10
CA ILE A 86 8.55 -1.50 -25.43
C ILE A 86 8.35 -1.61 -26.94
N ASN A 87 8.65 -0.54 -27.69
CA ASN A 87 8.51 -0.52 -29.15
C ASN A 87 9.50 -1.43 -29.88
N THR A 88 10.57 -1.88 -29.22
CA THR A 88 11.48 -2.91 -29.78
C THR A 88 10.89 -4.33 -29.74
N LEU A 89 9.82 -4.54 -28.95
CA LEU A 89 9.18 -5.85 -28.85
C LEU A 89 8.30 -6.16 -30.07
N PRO A 90 8.08 -7.45 -30.37
CA PRO A 90 7.04 -7.86 -31.30
C PRO A 90 5.67 -7.31 -30.89
N GLU A 91 4.88 -6.86 -31.87
CA GLU A 91 3.61 -6.14 -31.65
C GLU A 91 2.68 -6.83 -30.64
N LYS A 92 2.51 -8.17 -30.76
CA LYS A 92 1.68 -8.94 -29.82
C LYS A 92 2.23 -8.94 -28.40
N GLN A 93 3.55 -9.01 -28.22
CA GLN A 93 4.18 -8.96 -26.90
C GLN A 93 4.04 -7.56 -26.30
N ALA A 94 4.32 -6.52 -27.09
CA ALA A 94 4.16 -5.11 -26.69
C ALA A 94 2.72 -4.83 -26.20
N LYS A 95 1.71 -5.24 -26.99
CA LYS A 95 0.29 -5.06 -26.62
C LYS A 95 -0.07 -5.78 -25.31
N ARG A 96 0.41 -7.01 -25.10
CA ARG A 96 0.15 -7.77 -23.87
C ARG A 96 0.81 -7.17 -22.63
N VAL A 97 2.07 -6.72 -22.77
CA VAL A 97 2.79 -6.01 -21.70
C VAL A 97 2.07 -4.71 -21.37
N TYR A 98 1.68 -3.92 -22.39
CA TYR A 98 0.95 -2.68 -22.21
C TYR A 98 -0.40 -2.89 -21.51
N ALA A 99 -1.18 -3.85 -22.00
CA ALA A 99 -2.48 -4.21 -21.42
C ALA A 99 -2.38 -4.61 -19.94
N HIS A 100 -1.35 -5.38 -19.57
CA HIS A 100 -1.22 -5.85 -18.21
C HIS A 100 -0.73 -4.77 -17.23
N PHE A 101 0.33 -4.04 -17.59
CA PHE A 101 0.99 -3.11 -16.66
C PHE A 101 0.43 -1.69 -16.70
N PHE A 102 0.00 -1.20 -17.86
CA PHE A 102 -0.49 0.18 -18.00
C PHE A 102 -2.01 0.27 -17.90
N LEU A 103 -2.73 -0.72 -18.47
CA LEU A 103 -4.20 -0.74 -18.43
C LEU A 103 -4.76 -1.59 -17.26
N GLY A 104 -3.91 -2.32 -16.54
CA GLY A 104 -4.34 -3.15 -15.40
C GLY A 104 -5.19 -4.37 -15.77
N ILE A 105 -5.16 -4.80 -17.04
CA ILE A 105 -5.95 -5.94 -17.52
C ILE A 105 -5.31 -7.24 -17.03
N SER A 106 -6.12 -8.16 -16.50
CA SER A 106 -5.61 -9.45 -16.04
C SER A 106 -5.12 -10.32 -17.20
N LYS A 107 -4.12 -11.17 -16.95
CA LYS A 107 -3.58 -12.11 -17.96
C LYS A 107 -4.67 -13.04 -18.51
N THR A 108 -5.63 -13.43 -17.67
CA THR A 108 -6.79 -14.24 -18.07
C THR A 108 -7.74 -13.49 -18.98
N ALA A 109 -7.99 -12.19 -18.74
CA ALA A 109 -8.80 -11.37 -19.63
C ALA A 109 -8.11 -11.13 -20.99
N ILE A 110 -6.79 -10.90 -20.98
CA ILE A 110 -5.98 -10.82 -22.21
C ILE A 110 -6.06 -12.13 -23.00
N ALA A 111 -5.90 -13.27 -22.31
CA ALA A 111 -5.97 -14.59 -22.92
C ALA A 111 -7.34 -14.86 -23.59
N LYS A 112 -8.43 -14.48 -22.91
CA LYS A 112 -9.79 -14.55 -23.47
C LYS A 112 -9.96 -13.67 -24.72
N ALA A 113 -9.43 -12.45 -24.70
CA ALA A 113 -9.50 -11.54 -25.84
C ALA A 113 -8.68 -12.04 -27.05
N ASP A 114 -7.52 -12.65 -26.79
CA ASP A 114 -6.65 -13.22 -27.82
C ASP A 114 -7.11 -14.62 -28.30
N GLY A 115 -8.02 -15.27 -27.58
CA GLY A 115 -8.46 -16.65 -27.86
C GLY A 115 -7.41 -17.72 -27.58
N ILE A 116 -6.49 -17.47 -26.64
CA ILE A 116 -5.34 -18.34 -26.34
C ILE A 116 -5.35 -18.72 -24.85
N ASN A 117 -4.62 -19.78 -24.47
CA ASN A 117 -4.40 -20.13 -23.07
C ASN A 117 -3.63 -19.05 -22.30
N GLU A 118 -3.99 -18.87 -21.03
CA GLU A 118 -3.35 -17.91 -20.12
C GLU A 118 -1.84 -18.14 -19.96
N SER A 119 -1.40 -19.40 -19.99
CA SER A 119 0.03 -19.76 -19.93
C SER A 119 0.84 -19.12 -21.07
N ALA A 120 0.32 -19.10 -22.29
CA ALA A 120 1.00 -18.49 -23.43
C ALA A 120 1.06 -16.96 -23.30
N VAL A 121 0.03 -16.33 -22.71
CA VAL A 121 0.07 -14.89 -22.39
C VAL A 121 1.12 -14.61 -21.33
N ARG A 122 1.21 -15.45 -20.28
CA ARG A 122 2.22 -15.33 -19.23
C ARG A 122 3.63 -15.42 -19.80
N GLU A 123 3.93 -16.46 -20.59
CA GLU A 123 5.23 -16.63 -21.25
C GLU A 123 5.56 -15.46 -22.18
N SER A 124 4.55 -14.99 -22.94
CA SER A 124 4.70 -13.84 -23.84
C SER A 124 5.08 -12.56 -23.10
N ILE A 125 4.47 -12.31 -21.94
CA ILE A 125 4.79 -11.15 -21.10
C ILE A 125 6.18 -11.31 -20.48
N GLU A 126 6.51 -12.48 -19.93
CA GLU A 126 7.83 -12.72 -19.33
C GLU A 126 8.97 -12.57 -20.35
N ARG A 127 8.80 -13.07 -21.58
CA ARG A 127 9.77 -12.87 -22.66
C ARG A 127 9.88 -11.40 -23.05
N GLY A 128 8.75 -10.68 -23.14
CA GLY A 128 8.73 -9.24 -23.39
C GLY A 128 9.52 -8.47 -22.34
N LEU A 129 9.31 -8.77 -21.05
CA LEU A 129 10.03 -8.15 -19.94
C LEU A 129 11.54 -8.44 -19.99
N LYS A 130 11.94 -9.69 -20.27
CA LYS A 130 13.38 -10.04 -20.42
C LYS A 130 14.04 -9.29 -21.57
N ASN A 131 13.32 -9.05 -22.66
CA ASN A 131 13.86 -8.29 -23.80
C ASN A 131 13.97 -6.80 -23.48
N ILE A 132 12.97 -6.23 -22.79
CA ILE A 132 13.05 -4.85 -22.27
C ILE A 132 14.25 -4.70 -21.33
N GLU A 133 14.44 -5.64 -20.39
CA GLU A 133 15.57 -5.64 -19.46
C GLU A 133 16.91 -5.65 -20.21
N LYS A 134 17.07 -6.52 -21.22
CA LYS A 134 18.27 -6.57 -22.06
C LYS A 134 18.50 -5.27 -22.83
N PHE A 135 17.45 -4.68 -23.36
CA PHE A 135 17.54 -3.42 -24.09
C PHE A 135 18.03 -2.30 -23.17
N LEU A 136 17.39 -2.14 -22.00
CA LEU A 136 17.73 -1.08 -21.04
C LEU A 136 19.14 -1.25 -20.44
N LYS A 137 19.60 -2.50 -20.23
CA LYS A 137 20.98 -2.77 -19.80
C LYS A 137 22.05 -2.30 -20.78
N ASN A 138 21.72 -2.08 -22.05
CA ASN A 138 22.67 -1.53 -23.02
C ASN A 138 22.81 0.00 -22.94
N PHE A 139 21.93 0.68 -22.20
CA PHE A 139 21.99 2.14 -21.98
C PHE A 139 22.68 2.51 -20.66
N LEU A 140 22.96 1.52 -19.80
CA LEU A 140 23.67 1.64 -18.53
C LEU A 140 25.15 1.29 -18.70
#